data_AF-A0A842YI23-F1
#
_entry.id   AF-A0A842YI23-F1
#
_cell.length_a   1.000
_cell.length_b   1.000
_cell.length_c   1.000
_cell.angle_alpha   90.00
_cell.angle_beta   90.00
_cell.angle_gamma   90.00
#
_symmetry.space_group_name_H-M   'P 1'
#
loop_
_entity.id
_entity.type
_entity.pdbx_description
1 polymer ?
#
loop_
_entity_poly.entity_id
_entity_poly.type
_entity_poly.pdbx_seq_one_letter_code
_entity_poly.pdbx_strand_id
1 'polypeptide(L)'
;MRTGEFHVFQAKAVIMATGMDQWRLFKPRNGNWFNSQSPPYITGDGEAMAIRAGAEVFILQAGKTQHNGFQYWRNIMRSSPAATTCYPAGRLINAEREVMIKHPAAMEPMRKYRQNVEDSVAEGKTPFYLDWTDASEEEVQYALWAYGNEGLCWGLKEIMKDLDIDFRTHMIELELEEPGRPTGGFLAPYIDIDCKTSLEGLFACSPVQFVGEVAAPTYTVLGWRSGEKAAEYIKEVKEPKPDEAQIVFEEMRVLSPSNTVEGPSWQEVNTELNQIMEEYKKYVAGFNPPGKHDKMSTIGLQNTLELLAKLKEVKMKANDPHELVRCNEVMNLIDVGILMVKAAFEPDQYKSGIWFLGKLENGEASFRPEPIKVLYPPKEVA
;
A
#
# COMPACT_ATOMS: atom_id res chain seq x y z
N MET A 1 3.99 1.35 20.85
CA MET A 1 3.49 0.48 21.94
C MET A 1 4.18 0.90 23.23
N ARG A 2 3.49 0.88 24.39
CA ARG A 2 4.04 1.39 25.66
C ARG A 2 4.56 0.30 26.59
N THR A 3 3.81 -0.79 26.77
CA THR A 3 4.09 -1.82 27.80
C THR A 3 4.41 -3.20 27.23
N GLY A 4 3.90 -3.54 26.05
CA GLY A 4 4.02 -4.91 25.49
C GLY A 4 3.01 -5.90 26.08
N GLU A 5 2.02 -5.40 26.83
CA GLU A 5 0.97 -6.23 27.42
C GLU A 5 0.05 -6.83 26.35
N PHE A 6 -0.29 -8.10 26.54
CA PHE A 6 -1.24 -8.81 25.71
C PHE A 6 -2.67 -8.55 26.20
N HIS A 7 -3.57 -8.23 25.27
CA HIS A 7 -4.97 -7.94 25.56
C HIS A 7 -5.89 -8.74 24.66
N VAL A 8 -6.97 -9.26 25.25
CA VAL A 8 -8.06 -9.93 24.54
C VAL A 8 -9.28 -9.01 24.53
N PHE A 9 -9.77 -8.70 23.33
CA PHE A 9 -11.01 -7.93 23.14
C PHE A 9 -12.10 -8.86 22.64
N GLN A 10 -13.12 -9.05 23.47
CA GLN A 10 -14.33 -9.79 23.09
C GLN A 10 -15.37 -8.81 22.55
N ALA A 11 -15.89 -9.08 21.35
CA ALA A 11 -16.90 -8.25 20.71
C ALA A 11 -17.80 -9.08 19.81
N LYS A 12 -19.09 -8.73 19.76
CA LYS A 12 -20.05 -9.32 18.82
C LYS A 12 -19.75 -8.96 17.37
N ALA A 13 -19.17 -7.78 17.13
CA ALA A 13 -18.75 -7.33 15.82
C ALA A 13 -17.41 -6.62 15.91
N VAL A 14 -16.56 -6.81 14.90
CA VAL A 14 -15.26 -6.16 14.76
C VAL A 14 -15.25 -5.41 13.43
N ILE A 15 -14.78 -4.16 13.44
CA ILE A 15 -14.62 -3.35 12.23
C ILE A 15 -13.13 -3.15 11.97
N MET A 16 -12.67 -3.56 10.80
CA MET A 16 -11.29 -3.40 10.39
C MET A 16 -11.07 -2.07 9.65
N ALA A 17 -10.11 -1.30 10.15
CA ALA A 17 -9.72 0.03 9.66
C ALA A 17 -8.19 0.22 9.70
N THR A 18 -7.42 -0.79 9.30
CA THR A 18 -5.96 -0.89 9.50
C THR A 18 -5.12 -0.17 8.46
N GLY A 19 -5.76 0.50 7.50
CA GLY A 19 -5.08 1.21 6.42
C GLY A 19 -4.76 0.29 5.24
N MET A 20 -4.41 0.92 4.12
CA MET A 20 -4.04 0.27 2.86
C MET A 20 -2.62 0.72 2.50
N ASP A 21 -1.85 -0.12 1.80
CA ASP A 21 -0.48 0.11 1.29
C ASP A 21 0.67 -0.48 2.11
N GLN A 22 0.98 -1.76 1.86
CA GLN A 22 2.06 -2.51 2.52
C GLN A 22 3.46 -2.10 2.01
N TRP A 23 3.84 -0.82 2.12
CA TRP A 23 5.06 -0.25 1.51
C TRP A 23 6.36 -0.92 1.94
N ARG A 24 6.42 -1.47 3.16
CA ARG A 24 7.60 -2.20 3.66
C ARG A 24 7.74 -3.62 3.09
N LEU A 25 6.83 -4.08 2.24
CA LEU A 25 6.94 -5.36 1.56
C LEU A 25 8.05 -5.35 0.49
N PHE A 26 8.26 -4.22 -0.18
CA PHE A 26 9.25 -4.04 -1.23
C PHE A 26 10.39 -3.12 -0.80
N LYS A 27 11.49 -3.13 -1.56
CA LYS A 27 12.64 -2.29 -1.28
C LYS A 27 12.26 -0.80 -1.35
N PRO A 28 12.59 0.02 -0.33
CA PRO A 28 12.38 1.45 -0.39
C PRO A 28 13.34 2.08 -1.40
N ARG A 29 12.84 2.99 -2.23
CA ARG A 29 13.59 3.56 -3.35
C ARG A 29 14.81 4.38 -2.91
N ASN A 30 14.70 5.13 -1.82
CA ASN A 30 15.79 5.91 -1.22
C ASN A 30 16.58 5.13 -0.16
N GLY A 31 16.35 3.82 -0.03
CA GLY A 31 16.99 2.97 0.98
C GLY A 31 16.43 3.14 2.40
N ASN A 32 15.41 3.97 2.61
CA ASN A 32 14.80 4.21 3.91
C ASN A 32 13.28 4.01 3.87
N TRP A 33 12.78 2.96 4.54
CA TRP A 33 11.35 2.67 4.65
C TRP A 33 10.53 3.84 5.18
N PHE A 34 11.09 4.66 6.08
CA PHE A 34 10.38 5.74 6.73
C PHE A 34 10.34 7.03 5.91
N ASN A 35 10.97 7.04 4.73
CA ASN A 35 10.83 8.07 3.73
C ASN A 35 9.96 7.53 2.58
N SER A 36 8.68 7.33 2.88
CA SER A 36 7.65 6.78 1.99
C SER A 36 6.44 7.71 1.92
N GLN A 37 5.62 7.53 0.87
CA GLN A 37 4.40 8.31 0.66
C GLN A 37 3.34 7.96 1.71
N SER A 38 2.93 6.69 1.78
CA SER A 38 2.04 6.22 2.84
C SER A 38 2.88 5.82 4.06
N PRO A 39 2.29 5.86 5.26
CA PRO A 39 3.05 5.59 6.45
C PRO A 39 3.65 4.18 6.49
N PRO A 40 4.91 4.03 6.91
CA PRO A 40 5.63 2.74 6.88
C PRO A 40 5.13 1.72 7.89
N TYR A 41 4.25 2.13 8.80
CA TYR A 41 3.57 1.28 9.77
C TYR A 41 2.28 0.66 9.22
N ILE A 42 1.94 0.89 7.95
CA ILE A 42 0.93 0.08 7.26
C ILE A 42 1.62 -1.16 6.70
N THR A 43 1.46 -2.28 7.41
CA THR A 43 2.19 -3.54 7.13
C THR A 43 1.31 -4.72 6.82
N GLY A 44 0.07 -4.46 6.42
CA GLY A 44 -0.88 -5.50 6.09
C GLY A 44 -1.36 -6.27 7.33
N ASP A 45 -1.40 -5.63 8.49
CA ASP A 45 -1.72 -6.31 9.76
C ASP A 45 -3.16 -6.84 9.76
N GLY A 46 -4.11 -6.03 9.31
CA GLY A 46 -5.51 -6.42 9.20
C GLY A 46 -5.71 -7.53 8.19
N GLU A 47 -5.03 -7.43 7.07
CA GLU A 47 -5.01 -8.41 6.01
C GLU A 47 -4.43 -9.75 6.49
N ALA A 48 -3.27 -9.73 7.16
CA ALA A 48 -2.65 -10.92 7.72
C ALA A 48 -3.53 -11.57 8.81
N MET A 49 -4.23 -10.77 9.62
CA MET A 49 -5.22 -11.27 10.58
C MET A 49 -6.41 -11.93 9.85
N ALA A 50 -6.96 -11.27 8.83
CA ALA A 50 -8.07 -11.80 8.04
C ALA A 50 -7.69 -13.10 7.32
N ILE A 51 -6.49 -13.15 6.72
CA ILE A 51 -5.93 -14.35 6.07
C ILE A 51 -5.82 -15.50 7.07
N ARG A 52 -5.23 -15.26 8.26
CA ARG A 52 -5.10 -16.28 9.31
C ARG A 52 -6.44 -16.79 9.83
N ALA A 53 -7.44 -15.92 9.89
CA ALA A 53 -8.80 -16.26 10.27
C ALA A 53 -9.59 -16.97 9.15
N GLY A 54 -9.02 -17.14 7.95
CA GLY A 54 -9.66 -17.80 6.81
C GLY A 54 -10.66 -16.91 6.05
N ALA A 55 -10.56 -15.58 6.19
CA ALA A 55 -11.36 -14.66 5.40
C ALA A 55 -11.01 -14.73 3.91
N GLU A 56 -12.00 -14.47 3.07
CA GLU A 56 -11.78 -14.22 1.65
C GLU A 56 -11.17 -12.82 1.47
N VAL A 57 -10.01 -12.78 0.85
CA VAL A 57 -9.29 -11.57 0.51
C VAL A 57 -9.24 -11.40 -1.00
N PHE A 58 -9.53 -10.18 -1.43
CA PHE A 58 -9.34 -9.75 -2.79
C PHE A 58 -7.86 -9.46 -3.00
N ILE A 59 -7.33 -9.92 -4.13
CA ILE A 59 -5.98 -9.59 -4.59
C ILE A 59 -6.14 -8.79 -5.88
N LEU A 60 -5.64 -7.55 -5.85
CA LEU A 60 -5.70 -6.65 -6.97
C LEU A 60 -4.89 -7.25 -8.13
N GLN A 61 -5.54 -7.39 -9.29
CA GLN A 61 -4.82 -7.72 -10.51
C GLN A 61 -3.72 -6.69 -10.74
N ALA A 62 -2.58 -7.10 -11.31
CA ALA A 62 -1.56 -6.16 -11.76
C ALA A 62 -2.20 -5.07 -12.65
N GLY A 63 -2.38 -3.87 -12.12
CA GLY A 63 -3.06 -2.75 -12.78
C GLY A 63 -2.07 -1.67 -13.23
N LYS A 64 -2.06 -1.31 -14.53
CA LYS A 64 -1.00 -0.46 -15.11
C LYS A 64 -0.95 0.87 -14.39
N THR A 65 0.03 1.06 -13.51
CA THR A 65 0.43 2.40 -13.09
C THR A 65 1.10 3.05 -14.29
N GLN A 66 0.26 3.64 -15.16
CA GLN A 66 0.72 4.43 -16.31
C GLN A 66 1.02 5.87 -15.91
N HIS A 67 1.25 6.14 -14.62
CA HIS A 67 1.58 7.47 -14.18
C HIS A 67 3.08 7.65 -14.32
N ASN A 68 3.53 8.16 -15.47
CA ASN A 68 4.80 8.90 -15.61
C ASN A 68 4.65 10.23 -14.82
N GLY A 69 4.26 10.13 -13.55
CA GLY A 69 3.82 11.23 -12.72
C GLY A 69 5.00 11.80 -11.96
N PHE A 70 5.19 13.10 -12.07
CA PHE A 70 6.10 13.85 -11.22
C PHE A 70 5.41 14.22 -9.91
N GLN A 71 5.22 13.24 -9.04
CA GLN A 71 4.55 13.46 -7.76
C GLN A 71 5.52 13.71 -6.60
N TYR A 72 6.76 13.21 -6.72
CA TYR A 72 7.73 13.13 -5.63
C TYR A 72 9.00 13.90 -5.93
N TRP A 73 9.65 14.37 -4.88
CA TRP A 73 11.02 14.87 -4.98
C TRP A 73 11.99 13.69 -4.98
N ARG A 74 13.16 13.87 -5.61
CA ARG A 74 14.15 12.79 -5.77
C ARG A 74 14.44 12.05 -4.45
N ASN A 75 14.65 12.82 -3.37
CA ASN A 75 15.11 12.34 -2.07
C ASN A 75 14.05 12.41 -0.96
N ILE A 76 12.86 12.95 -1.22
CA ILE A 76 11.78 13.05 -0.23
C ILE A 76 10.50 12.54 -0.88
N MET A 77 10.02 11.41 -0.38
CA MET A 77 8.83 10.74 -0.91
C MET A 77 7.63 10.88 0.02
N ARG A 78 7.79 11.59 1.14
CA ARG A 78 6.69 11.86 2.07
C ARG A 78 5.78 12.92 1.46
N SER A 79 4.49 12.58 1.33
CA SER A 79 3.52 13.35 0.54
C SER A 79 3.80 13.38 -0.96
N SER A 80 2.95 14.09 -1.71
CA SER A 80 3.04 14.30 -3.15
C SER A 80 3.16 15.80 -3.46
N PRO A 81 4.21 16.49 -2.97
CA PRO A 81 4.30 17.96 -3.05
C PRO A 81 4.32 18.51 -4.47
N ALA A 82 4.79 17.72 -5.44
CA ALA A 82 4.83 18.10 -6.85
C ALA A 82 3.54 17.74 -7.62
N ALA A 83 2.56 17.11 -6.97
CA ALA A 83 1.34 16.64 -7.63
C ALA A 83 0.31 17.76 -7.86
N THR A 84 -0.41 18.20 -6.83
CA THR A 84 -1.43 19.28 -6.94
C THR A 84 -1.08 20.48 -6.08
N THR A 85 -0.39 20.25 -4.96
CA THR A 85 -0.13 21.24 -3.92
C THR A 85 0.86 22.34 -4.32
N CYS A 86 1.71 22.12 -5.33
CA CYS A 86 2.63 23.14 -5.85
C CYS A 86 1.98 24.16 -6.77
N TYR A 87 0.76 23.93 -7.24
CA TYR A 87 0.10 24.84 -8.16
C TYR A 87 -0.64 25.95 -7.44
N PRO A 88 -0.75 27.15 -8.04
CA PRO A 88 -0.31 27.51 -9.40
C PRO A 88 1.17 27.91 -9.53
N ALA A 89 1.94 28.01 -8.44
CA ALA A 89 3.33 28.50 -8.49
C ALA A 89 4.28 27.58 -9.27
N GLY A 90 4.13 26.27 -9.10
CA GLY A 90 5.02 25.28 -9.67
C GLY A 90 4.77 25.01 -11.15
N ARG A 91 5.85 24.93 -11.92
CA ARG A 91 5.88 24.26 -13.22
C ARG A 91 6.92 23.15 -13.21
N LEU A 92 6.66 22.11 -13.97
CA LEU A 92 7.58 21.00 -14.15
C LEU A 92 8.38 21.24 -15.41
N ILE A 93 9.69 21.21 -15.30
CA ILE A 93 10.62 21.48 -16.41
C ILE A 93 11.63 20.34 -16.55
N ASN A 94 12.23 20.24 -17.73
CA ASN A 94 13.36 19.34 -17.98
C ASN A 94 14.71 20.05 -17.79
N ALA A 95 15.83 19.38 -18.10
CA ALA A 95 17.17 19.92 -17.92
C ALA A 95 17.47 21.18 -18.77
N GLU A 96 16.75 21.37 -19.87
CA GLU A 96 16.85 22.54 -20.76
C GLU A 96 15.83 23.65 -20.42
N ARG A 97 15.10 23.51 -19.30
CA ARG A 97 14.01 24.40 -18.87
C ARG A 97 12.80 24.43 -19.80
N GLU A 98 12.64 23.43 -20.64
CA GLU A 98 11.40 23.25 -21.40
C GLU A 98 10.29 22.81 -20.44
N VAL A 99 9.10 23.40 -20.57
CA VAL A 99 7.98 23.14 -19.65
C VAL A 99 7.30 21.83 -20.03
N MET A 100 7.35 20.85 -19.12
CA MET A 100 6.67 19.57 -19.24
C MET A 100 5.21 19.68 -18.81
N ILE A 101 4.94 20.29 -17.65
CA ILE A 101 3.60 20.48 -17.08
C ILE A 101 3.51 21.86 -16.41
N LYS A 102 2.50 22.66 -16.75
CA LYS A 102 2.28 24.00 -16.16
C LYS A 102 1.15 24.06 -15.12
N HIS A 103 0.12 23.23 -15.28
CA HIS A 103 -0.94 23.01 -14.29
C HIS A 103 -1.74 21.76 -14.70
N PRO A 104 -1.98 20.74 -13.85
CA PRO A 104 -2.71 19.54 -14.22
C PRO A 104 -4.20 19.78 -14.53
N ALA A 105 -4.77 20.89 -14.04
CA ALA A 105 -6.09 21.38 -14.48
C ALA A 105 -6.05 22.20 -15.79
N ALA A 106 -4.88 22.41 -16.41
CA ALA A 106 -4.85 22.91 -17.77
C ALA A 106 -5.48 21.86 -18.68
N MET A 107 -6.33 22.28 -19.61
CA MET A 107 -7.12 21.41 -20.49
C MET A 107 -6.28 20.57 -21.47
N GLU A 108 -4.97 20.45 -21.28
CA GLU A 108 -4.18 19.55 -22.10
C GLU A 108 -4.50 18.10 -21.75
N PRO A 109 -4.72 17.24 -22.76
CA PRO A 109 -4.95 15.83 -22.51
C PRO A 109 -3.75 15.22 -21.77
N MET A 110 -4.00 14.42 -20.72
CA MET A 110 -2.97 13.67 -19.97
C MET A 110 -1.99 12.90 -20.87
N ARG A 111 -2.45 12.46 -22.05
CA ARG A 111 -1.61 11.80 -23.07
C ARG A 111 -0.52 12.71 -23.64
N LYS A 112 -0.80 14.01 -23.84
CA LYS A 112 0.17 14.97 -24.37
C LYS A 112 1.29 15.23 -23.36
N TYR A 113 0.95 15.38 -22.07
CA TYR A 113 1.94 15.47 -21.00
C TYR A 113 2.88 14.27 -20.97
N ARG A 114 2.31 13.05 -21.06
CA ARG A 114 3.12 11.83 -21.10
C ARG A 114 4.08 11.81 -22.29
N GLN A 115 3.61 12.19 -23.47
CA GLN A 115 4.45 12.24 -24.67
C GLN A 115 5.63 13.20 -24.49
N ASN A 116 5.40 14.42 -23.98
CA ASN A 116 6.49 15.39 -23.75
C ASN A 116 7.58 14.82 -22.83
N VAL A 117 7.17 14.11 -21.76
CA VAL A 117 8.10 13.48 -20.82
C VAL A 117 8.86 12.33 -21.48
N GLU A 118 8.17 11.47 -22.23
CA GLU A 118 8.78 10.36 -22.96
C GLU A 118 9.80 10.83 -24.00
N ASP A 119 9.46 11.88 -24.77
CA ASP A 119 10.35 12.49 -25.75
C ASP A 119 11.57 13.12 -25.06
N SER A 120 11.35 13.85 -23.96
CA SER A 120 12.44 14.43 -23.16
C SER A 120 13.39 13.36 -22.60
N VAL A 121 12.88 12.18 -22.23
CA VAL A 121 13.71 11.04 -21.82
C VAL A 121 14.49 10.48 -23.02
N ALA A 122 13.83 10.27 -24.15
CA ALA A 122 14.45 9.72 -25.36
C ALA A 122 15.55 10.62 -25.94
N GLU A 123 15.38 11.94 -25.81
CA GLU A 123 16.35 12.96 -26.24
C GLU A 123 17.48 13.18 -25.22
N GLY A 124 17.43 12.55 -24.04
CA GLY A 124 18.45 12.70 -23.00
C GLY A 124 18.34 14.01 -22.20
N LYS A 125 17.19 14.69 -22.23
CA LYS A 125 16.94 15.96 -21.53
C LYS A 125 16.49 15.77 -20.07
N THR A 126 17.02 14.76 -19.39
CA THR A 126 16.78 14.52 -17.95
C THR A 126 17.91 15.15 -17.12
N PRO A 127 17.76 15.42 -15.80
CA PRO A 127 16.59 15.17 -14.93
C PRO A 127 15.51 16.27 -15.05
N PHE A 128 14.44 16.12 -14.26
CA PHE A 128 13.30 17.04 -14.22
C PHE A 128 13.26 17.83 -12.92
N TYR A 129 12.72 19.04 -12.95
CA TYR A 129 12.67 19.94 -11.81
C TYR A 129 11.31 20.59 -11.62
N LEU A 130 10.97 20.86 -10.36
CA LEU A 130 9.91 21.78 -9.96
C LEU A 130 10.52 23.19 -9.89
N ASP A 131 9.98 24.09 -10.69
CA ASP A 131 10.48 25.46 -10.87
C ASP A 131 9.36 26.46 -10.56
N TRP A 132 9.65 27.43 -9.68
CA TRP A 132 8.73 28.51 -9.28
C TRP A 132 9.26 29.89 -9.70
N THR A 133 10.32 29.96 -10.51
CA THR A 133 11.02 31.23 -10.83
C THR A 133 10.17 32.24 -11.59
N ASP A 134 9.10 31.79 -12.26
CA ASP A 134 8.15 32.66 -12.98
C ASP A 134 6.85 32.92 -12.20
N ALA A 135 6.71 32.36 -10.98
CA ALA A 135 5.52 32.52 -10.18
C ALA A 135 5.43 33.94 -9.61
N SER A 136 4.23 34.51 -9.65
CA SER A 136 3.92 35.74 -8.94
C SER A 136 3.94 35.52 -7.43
N GLU A 137 4.15 36.59 -6.65
CA GLU A 137 4.15 36.49 -5.20
C GLU A 137 2.82 35.93 -4.64
N GLU A 138 1.69 36.23 -5.29
CA GLU A 138 0.38 35.67 -4.92
C GLU A 138 0.34 34.14 -5.10
N GLU A 139 0.82 33.64 -6.24
CA GLU A 139 0.85 32.20 -6.53
C GLU A 139 1.77 31.47 -5.55
N VAL A 140 2.92 32.06 -5.22
CA VAL A 140 3.86 31.52 -4.23
C VAL A 140 3.23 31.48 -2.84
N GLN A 141 2.55 32.55 -2.40
CA GLN A 141 1.88 32.57 -1.11
C GLN A 141 0.75 31.54 -1.03
N TYR A 142 -0.03 31.36 -2.11
CA TYR A 142 -1.05 30.32 -2.18
C TYR A 142 -0.44 28.93 -2.06
N ALA A 143 0.60 28.62 -2.83
CA ALA A 143 1.25 27.32 -2.77
C ALA A 143 1.86 27.07 -1.38
N LEU A 144 2.52 28.06 -0.76
CA LEU A 144 3.05 27.94 0.61
C LEU A 144 1.95 27.77 1.68
N TRP A 145 0.76 28.33 1.45
CA TRP A 145 -0.43 28.06 2.26
C TRP A 145 -0.90 26.61 2.03
N ALA A 146 -1.03 26.16 0.78
CA ALA A 146 -1.46 24.80 0.45
C ALA A 146 -0.51 23.75 1.04
N TYR A 147 0.81 23.93 0.93
CA TYR A 147 1.79 23.08 1.61
C TYR A 147 1.59 23.03 3.13
N GLY A 148 1.11 24.10 3.75
CA GLY A 148 0.81 24.12 5.18
C GLY A 148 -0.46 23.37 5.58
N ASN A 149 -1.39 23.14 4.64
CA ASN A 149 -2.74 22.65 4.93
C ASN A 149 -3.06 21.31 4.28
N GLU A 150 -2.35 20.90 3.23
CA GLU A 150 -2.61 19.67 2.48
C GLU A 150 -1.58 18.58 2.76
N GLY A 151 -2.06 17.32 2.82
CA GLY A 151 -1.25 16.13 2.55
C GLY A 151 0.02 15.93 3.38
N LEU A 152 0.12 16.43 4.62
CA LEU A 152 1.35 16.38 5.43
C LEU A 152 2.54 17.16 4.83
N CYS A 153 2.31 18.03 3.84
CA CYS A 153 3.33 18.89 3.23
C CYS A 153 3.89 19.94 4.21
N TRP A 154 3.26 20.14 5.38
CA TRP A 154 3.74 21.10 6.39
C TRP A 154 5.15 20.76 6.87
N GLY A 155 5.48 19.46 6.96
CA GLY A 155 6.83 19.02 7.32
C GLY A 155 7.88 19.42 6.29
N LEU A 156 7.49 19.59 5.02
CA LEU A 156 8.39 20.10 3.98
C LEU A 156 8.76 21.56 4.23
N LYS A 157 7.86 22.37 4.79
CA LYS A 157 8.17 23.77 5.14
C LYS A 157 9.25 23.85 6.22
N GLU A 158 9.21 22.94 7.20
CA GLU A 158 10.25 22.84 8.22
C GLU A 158 11.58 22.38 7.60
N ILE A 159 11.56 21.37 6.73
CA ILE A 159 12.77 20.92 6.01
C ILE A 159 13.37 22.04 5.17
N MET A 160 12.54 22.79 4.44
CA MET A 160 13.00 23.91 3.64
C MET A 160 13.65 24.99 4.50
N LYS A 161 13.04 25.31 5.64
CA LYS A 161 13.59 26.28 6.60
C LYS A 161 14.92 25.81 7.17
N ASP A 162 15.04 24.55 7.58
CA ASP A 162 16.26 23.98 8.15
C ASP A 162 17.41 23.91 7.13
N LEU A 163 17.08 23.74 5.85
CA LEU A 163 18.03 23.64 4.74
C LEU A 163 18.26 24.97 3.98
N ASP A 164 17.62 26.06 4.42
CA ASP A 164 17.64 27.38 3.74
C ASP A 164 17.22 27.32 2.26
N ILE A 165 16.19 26.53 1.97
CA ILE A 165 15.62 26.34 0.63
C ILE A 165 14.46 27.33 0.42
N ASP A 166 14.56 28.14 -0.64
CA ASP A 166 13.46 28.95 -1.17
C ASP A 166 13.14 28.51 -2.60
N PHE A 167 11.90 28.06 -2.86
CA PHE A 167 11.49 27.63 -4.20
C PHE A 167 11.59 28.74 -5.26
N ARG A 168 11.58 30.01 -4.86
CA ARG A 168 11.78 31.14 -5.78
C ARG A 168 13.18 31.15 -6.41
N THR A 169 14.16 30.55 -5.75
CA THR A 169 15.58 30.57 -6.16
C THR A 169 16.16 29.17 -6.35
N HIS A 170 15.55 28.16 -5.73
CA HIS A 170 15.99 26.77 -5.75
C HIS A 170 14.97 25.91 -6.48
N MET A 171 15.37 25.38 -7.63
CA MET A 171 14.60 24.35 -8.32
C MET A 171 14.80 23.01 -7.60
N ILE A 172 13.72 22.24 -7.43
CA ILE A 172 13.78 20.94 -6.75
C ILE A 172 13.74 19.82 -7.76
N GLU A 173 14.76 18.95 -7.74
CA GLU A 173 14.79 17.79 -8.62
C GLU A 173 13.63 16.82 -8.28
N LEU A 174 12.87 16.47 -9.31
CA LEU A 174 11.73 15.59 -9.24
C LEU A 174 12.14 14.17 -9.57
N GLU A 175 11.41 13.23 -8.99
CA GLU A 175 11.45 11.88 -9.47
C GLU A 175 10.44 11.67 -10.60
N LEU A 176 10.94 11.10 -11.70
CA LEU A 176 10.09 10.45 -12.68
C LEU A 176 9.70 9.06 -12.18
N GLU A 177 8.41 8.84 -11.93
CA GLU A 177 7.91 7.52 -11.59
C GLU A 177 8.13 6.52 -12.73
N GLU A 178 8.80 5.39 -12.43
CA GLU A 178 9.03 4.32 -13.40
C GLU A 178 7.71 3.63 -13.77
N PRO A 179 7.48 3.33 -15.06
CA PRO A 179 6.33 2.56 -15.49
C PRO A 179 6.23 1.22 -14.76
N GLY A 180 5.04 0.90 -14.26
CA GLY A 180 4.78 -0.36 -13.57
C GLY A 180 5.17 -0.38 -12.10
N ARG A 181 5.35 0.80 -11.49
CA ARG A 181 5.45 0.95 -10.03
C ARG A 181 4.28 0.24 -9.34
N PRO A 182 4.53 -0.61 -8.34
CA PRO A 182 3.47 -1.09 -7.48
C PRO A 182 2.90 0.08 -6.65
N THR A 183 1.64 0.44 -6.88
CA THR A 183 0.86 1.21 -5.90
C THR A 183 0.46 0.25 -4.81
N GLY A 184 0.74 0.56 -3.54
CA GLY A 184 0.34 -0.30 -2.42
C GLY A 184 -1.14 -0.71 -2.44
N GLY A 185 -1.51 -1.70 -1.60
CA GLY A 185 -2.90 -2.17 -1.52
C GLY A 185 -3.19 -3.34 -2.47
N PHE A 186 -2.26 -4.28 -2.60
CA PHE A 186 -2.43 -5.44 -3.50
C PHE A 186 -3.39 -6.48 -2.96
N LEU A 187 -3.66 -6.43 -1.66
CA LEU A 187 -4.45 -7.41 -0.95
C LEU A 187 -5.32 -6.69 0.07
N ALA A 188 -6.60 -7.06 0.11
CA ALA A 188 -7.57 -6.52 1.05
C ALA A 188 -8.68 -7.54 1.31
N PRO A 189 -9.32 -7.58 2.48
CA PRO A 189 -10.56 -8.32 2.65
C PRO A 189 -11.59 -7.92 1.60
N TYR A 190 -12.31 -8.92 1.11
CA TYR A 190 -13.50 -8.64 0.36
C TYR A 190 -14.66 -8.34 1.29
N ILE A 191 -15.40 -7.28 0.99
CA ILE A 191 -16.63 -6.91 1.65
C ILE A 191 -17.83 -6.95 0.70
N ASP A 192 -19.01 -7.28 1.21
CA ASP A 192 -20.25 -7.10 0.47
C ASP A 192 -20.76 -5.64 0.51
N ILE A 193 -21.95 -5.41 -0.04
CA ILE A 193 -22.58 -4.09 -0.07
C ILE A 193 -22.90 -3.54 1.33
N ASP A 194 -22.96 -4.39 2.36
CA ASP A 194 -23.19 -4.05 3.76
C ASP A 194 -21.88 -4.00 4.56
N CYS A 195 -20.74 -3.95 3.88
CA CYS A 195 -19.40 -3.89 4.46
C CYS A 195 -19.01 -5.13 5.28
N LYS A 196 -19.68 -6.27 5.09
CA LYS A 196 -19.37 -7.54 5.76
C LYS A 196 -18.33 -8.31 4.99
N THR A 197 -17.35 -8.89 5.69
CA THR A 197 -16.43 -9.86 5.10
C THR A 197 -17.08 -11.24 4.99
N SER A 198 -16.35 -12.23 4.46
CA SER A 198 -16.79 -13.64 4.48
C SER A 198 -16.82 -14.27 5.87
N LEU A 199 -16.23 -13.61 6.88
CA LEU A 199 -16.27 -14.05 8.27
C LEU A 199 -17.43 -13.36 8.98
N GLU A 200 -18.26 -14.17 9.65
CA GLU A 200 -19.40 -13.65 10.40
C GLU A 200 -18.94 -12.73 11.54
N GLY A 201 -19.59 -11.57 11.68
CA GLY A 201 -19.23 -10.56 12.68
C GLY A 201 -17.99 -9.72 12.35
N LEU A 202 -17.27 -10.00 11.25
CA LEU A 202 -16.16 -9.15 10.79
C LEU A 202 -16.61 -8.23 9.65
N PHE A 203 -16.54 -6.93 9.91
CA PHE A 203 -16.75 -5.85 8.96
C PHE A 203 -15.43 -5.19 8.62
N ALA A 204 -15.35 -4.52 7.47
CA ALA A 204 -14.17 -3.73 7.12
C ALA A 204 -14.56 -2.43 6.41
N CYS A 205 -13.80 -1.37 6.68
CA CYS A 205 -13.80 -0.14 5.91
C CYS A 205 -12.43 0.18 5.32
N SER A 206 -11.35 -0.34 5.89
CA SER A 206 -10.00 -0.25 5.32
C SER A 206 -9.10 -1.36 5.88
N PRO A 207 -8.29 -2.03 5.05
CA PRO A 207 -8.37 -2.03 3.59
C PRO A 207 -9.60 -2.81 3.13
N VAL A 208 -10.08 -2.50 1.92
CA VAL A 208 -11.20 -3.20 1.26
C VAL A 208 -10.91 -3.25 -0.24
N GLN A 209 -11.62 -4.11 -0.99
CA GLN A 209 -11.46 -4.16 -2.45
C GLN A 209 -11.71 -2.79 -3.11
N PHE A 210 -10.97 -2.49 -4.19
CA PHE A 210 -11.07 -1.23 -4.92
C PHE A 210 -12.41 -1.11 -5.65
N VAL A 211 -13.11 0.01 -5.45
CA VAL A 211 -14.33 0.39 -6.20
C VAL A 211 -14.14 1.69 -6.98
N GLY A 212 -12.90 2.19 -7.09
CA GLY A 212 -12.58 3.47 -7.74
C GLY A 212 -11.44 4.20 -7.04
N GLU A 213 -11.50 5.53 -7.03
CA GLU A 213 -10.51 6.37 -6.34
C GLU A 213 -10.55 6.14 -4.83
N VAL A 214 -9.37 5.82 -4.29
CA VAL A 214 -9.18 5.55 -2.87
C VAL A 214 -8.68 6.82 -2.20
N ALA A 215 -9.59 7.52 -1.54
CA ALA A 215 -9.30 8.77 -0.85
C ALA A 215 -10.10 8.88 0.46
N ALA A 216 -9.80 9.92 1.24
CA ALA A 216 -10.45 10.18 2.52
C ALA A 216 -12.00 10.15 2.46
N PRO A 217 -12.68 10.67 1.41
CA PRO A 217 -14.15 10.58 1.32
C PRO A 217 -14.66 9.14 1.28
N THR A 218 -14.00 8.27 0.49
CA THR A 218 -14.36 6.85 0.36
C THR A 218 -14.32 6.15 1.72
N TYR A 219 -13.22 6.31 2.46
CA TYR A 219 -13.06 5.69 3.77
C TYR A 219 -13.93 6.30 4.86
N THR A 220 -14.28 7.59 4.75
CA THR A 220 -15.23 8.24 5.66
C THR A 220 -16.62 7.60 5.52
N VAL A 221 -17.08 7.42 4.29
CA VAL A 221 -18.38 6.80 4.01
C VAL A 221 -18.37 5.32 4.39
N LEU A 222 -17.34 4.56 4.04
CA LEU A 222 -17.24 3.15 4.41
C LEU A 222 -17.13 2.95 5.92
N GLY A 223 -16.42 3.84 6.63
CA GLY A 223 -16.34 3.83 8.09
C GLY A 223 -17.71 4.04 8.72
N TRP A 224 -18.49 5.02 8.24
CA TRP A 224 -19.87 5.20 8.67
C TRP A 224 -20.70 3.95 8.40
N ARG A 225 -20.73 3.46 7.15
CA ARG A 225 -21.58 2.34 6.73
C ARG A 225 -21.26 1.05 7.49
N SER A 226 -19.97 0.73 7.65
CA SER A 226 -19.55 -0.44 8.44
C SER A 226 -19.95 -0.31 9.91
N GLY A 227 -19.89 0.88 10.50
CA GLY A 227 -20.38 1.15 11.85
C GLY A 227 -21.89 0.92 11.99
N GLU A 228 -22.67 1.46 11.06
CA GLU A 228 -24.13 1.28 11.02
C GLU A 228 -24.51 -0.20 10.88
N LYS A 229 -23.88 -0.91 9.94
CA LYS A 229 -24.16 -2.32 9.66
C LYS A 229 -23.70 -3.26 10.77
N ALA A 230 -22.59 -2.95 11.43
CA ALA A 230 -22.18 -3.65 12.64
C ALA A 230 -23.19 -3.43 13.77
N ALA A 231 -23.67 -2.19 13.98
CA ALA A 231 -24.67 -1.87 15.00
C ALA A 231 -26.02 -2.56 14.77
N GLU A 232 -26.42 -2.77 13.51
CA GLU A 232 -27.57 -3.60 13.15
C GLU A 232 -27.32 -5.08 13.48
N TYR A 233 -26.17 -5.62 13.08
CA TYR A 233 -25.80 -7.02 13.28
C TYR A 233 -25.80 -7.43 14.76
N ILE A 234 -25.24 -6.61 15.65
CA ILE A 234 -25.10 -6.96 17.07
C ILE A 234 -26.44 -7.09 17.83
N LYS A 235 -27.55 -6.60 17.27
CA LYS A 235 -28.90 -6.70 17.87
C LYS A 235 -29.42 -8.13 17.85
N GLU A 236 -29.07 -8.87 16.80
CA GLU A 236 -29.57 -10.24 16.55
C GLU A 236 -28.59 -11.32 17.03
N VAL A 237 -27.39 -10.91 17.46
CA VAL A 237 -26.28 -11.82 17.73
C VAL A 237 -25.98 -11.88 19.23
N LYS A 238 -25.73 -13.10 19.72
CA LYS A 238 -25.36 -13.34 21.11
C LYS A 238 -23.90 -13.01 21.35
N GLU A 239 -23.57 -12.78 22.61
CA GLU A 239 -22.19 -12.57 23.04
C GLU A 239 -21.33 -13.80 22.69
N PRO A 240 -20.19 -13.62 21.97
CA PRO A 240 -19.33 -14.74 21.61
C PRO A 240 -18.57 -15.26 22.83
N LYS A 241 -18.18 -16.53 22.80
CA LYS A 241 -17.27 -17.12 23.78
C LYS A 241 -15.87 -17.20 23.19
N PRO A 242 -14.85 -16.61 23.84
CA PRO A 242 -13.47 -16.73 23.37
C PRO A 242 -12.99 -18.18 23.40
N ASP A 243 -12.12 -18.53 22.45
CA ASP A 243 -11.42 -19.82 22.44
C ASP A 243 -10.10 -19.67 23.23
N GLU A 244 -10.06 -20.27 24.42
CA GLU A 244 -8.89 -20.23 25.31
C GLU A 244 -7.63 -20.82 24.66
N ALA A 245 -7.77 -21.88 23.85
CA ALA A 245 -6.63 -22.49 23.17
C ALA A 245 -6.05 -21.53 22.11
N GLN A 246 -6.93 -20.83 21.39
CA GLN A 246 -6.53 -19.80 20.43
C GLN A 246 -5.82 -18.63 21.13
N ILE A 247 -6.36 -18.16 22.27
CA ILE A 247 -5.76 -17.07 23.05
C ILE A 247 -4.35 -17.41 23.48
N VAL A 248 -4.14 -18.59 24.08
CA VAL A 248 -2.82 -19.04 24.53
C VAL A 248 -1.85 -19.16 23.35
N PHE A 249 -2.31 -19.72 22.23
CA PHE A 249 -1.50 -19.84 21.03
C PHE A 249 -1.07 -18.46 20.48
N GLU A 250 -2.01 -17.52 20.36
CA GLU A 250 -1.73 -16.19 19.84
C GLU A 250 -0.83 -15.37 20.78
N GLU A 251 -1.04 -15.44 22.10
CA GLU A 251 -0.16 -14.81 23.09
C GLU A 251 1.27 -15.32 22.95
N MET A 252 1.46 -16.64 22.89
CA MET A 252 2.78 -17.24 22.67
C MET A 252 3.40 -16.79 21.35
N ARG A 253 2.62 -16.73 20.27
CA ARG A 253 3.09 -16.32 18.95
C ARG A 253 3.57 -14.87 18.95
N VAL A 254 2.72 -13.94 19.40
CA VAL A 254 3.01 -12.50 19.30
C VAL A 254 4.10 -12.05 20.27
N LEU A 255 4.23 -12.69 21.44
CA LEU A 255 5.26 -12.39 22.44
C LEU A 255 6.58 -13.15 22.21
N SER A 256 6.61 -14.12 21.29
CA SER A 256 7.81 -14.91 21.01
C SER A 256 9.08 -14.09 20.76
N PRO A 257 9.06 -12.93 20.05
CA PRO A 257 10.28 -12.15 19.82
C PRO A 257 10.90 -11.58 21.10
N SER A 258 10.09 -11.28 22.11
CA SER A 258 10.58 -10.81 23.43
C SER A 258 11.21 -11.94 24.25
N ASN A 259 10.87 -13.19 23.97
CA ASN A 259 11.43 -14.37 24.63
C ASN A 259 12.65 -14.94 23.90
N THR A 260 12.96 -14.44 22.69
CA THR A 260 14.13 -14.86 21.91
C THR A 260 15.42 -14.27 22.49
N VAL A 261 16.33 -15.13 22.94
CA VAL A 261 17.62 -14.70 23.52
C VAL A 261 18.59 -14.17 22.46
N GLU A 262 18.66 -14.87 21.33
CA GLU A 262 19.53 -14.57 20.19
C GLU A 262 18.76 -14.77 18.89
N GLY A 263 18.88 -13.82 17.99
CA GLY A 263 18.17 -13.79 16.72
C GLY A 263 18.41 -12.46 16.00
N PRO A 264 18.12 -12.40 14.69
CA PRO A 264 18.25 -11.15 13.93
C PRO A 264 17.23 -10.11 14.40
N SER A 265 17.56 -8.86 14.13
CA SER A 265 16.66 -7.72 14.27
C SER A 265 15.55 -7.75 13.22
N TRP A 266 14.46 -7.03 13.48
CA TRP A 266 13.38 -6.88 12.51
C TRP A 266 13.85 -6.21 11.21
N GLN A 267 14.85 -5.31 11.27
CA GLN A 267 15.41 -4.63 10.10
C GLN A 267 16.14 -5.61 9.18
N GLU A 268 16.91 -6.54 9.75
CA GLU A 268 17.62 -7.57 8.98
C GLU A 268 16.62 -8.47 8.26
N VAL A 269 15.59 -8.94 8.97
CA VAL A 269 14.55 -9.80 8.39
C VAL A 269 13.69 -9.06 7.37
N ASN A 270 13.33 -7.79 7.60
CA ASN A 270 12.58 -6.99 6.61
C ASN A 270 13.44 -6.69 5.36
N THR A 271 14.75 -6.51 5.54
CA THR A 271 15.69 -6.32 4.42
C THR A 271 15.78 -7.58 3.57
N GLU A 272 15.86 -8.76 4.20
CA GLU A 272 15.83 -10.04 3.51
C GLU A 272 14.50 -10.26 2.79
N LEU A 273 13.37 -9.96 3.45
CA LEU A 273 12.04 -9.97 2.82
C LEU A 273 12.02 -9.10 1.56
N ASN A 274 12.56 -7.88 1.63
CA ASN A 274 12.61 -7.00 0.46
C ASN A 274 13.47 -7.56 -0.66
N GLN A 275 14.60 -8.20 -0.36
CA GLN A 275 15.43 -8.84 -1.38
C GLN A 275 14.67 -9.95 -2.10
N ILE A 276 14.02 -10.84 -1.33
CA ILE A 276 13.20 -11.93 -1.88
C ILE A 276 12.05 -11.38 -2.73
N MET A 277 11.31 -10.40 -2.22
CA MET A 277 10.13 -9.84 -2.91
C MET A 277 10.50 -9.00 -4.13
N GLU A 278 11.65 -8.31 -4.15
CA GLU A 278 12.06 -7.46 -5.27
C GLU A 278 12.42 -8.30 -6.51
N GLU A 279 12.99 -9.50 -6.33
CA GLU A 279 13.42 -10.38 -7.43
C GLU A 279 12.26 -10.79 -8.36
N TYR A 280 11.08 -11.03 -7.78
CA TYR A 280 9.87 -11.46 -8.52
C TYR A 280 8.74 -10.42 -8.49
N LYS A 281 9.02 -9.19 -8.06
CA LYS A 281 8.07 -8.06 -7.99
C LYS A 281 7.26 -7.85 -9.27
N LYS A 282 7.86 -8.07 -10.44
CA LYS A 282 7.18 -7.94 -11.74
C LYS A 282 6.08 -8.98 -11.99
N TYR A 283 6.10 -10.12 -11.28
CA TYR A 283 5.08 -11.17 -11.35
C TYR A 283 4.07 -11.04 -10.21
N VAL A 284 4.56 -10.65 -9.03
CA VAL A 284 3.78 -10.59 -7.80
C VAL A 284 2.97 -9.30 -7.69
N ALA A 285 3.47 -8.21 -8.27
CA ALA A 285 2.86 -6.89 -8.25
C ALA A 285 2.79 -6.24 -9.66
N GLY A 286 3.13 -6.97 -10.73
CA GLY A 286 3.39 -6.39 -12.06
C GLY A 286 2.81 -7.15 -13.26
N PHE A 287 2.95 -6.50 -14.42
CA PHE A 287 2.19 -6.64 -15.68
C PHE A 287 2.54 -7.81 -16.59
N ASN A 288 3.52 -8.63 -16.22
CA ASN A 288 4.06 -9.63 -17.12
C ASN A 288 3.84 -11.02 -16.53
N PRO A 289 2.86 -11.80 -17.05
CA PRO A 289 2.77 -13.19 -16.67
C PRO A 289 4.10 -13.90 -16.98
N PRO A 290 4.50 -14.89 -16.19
CA PRO A 290 5.38 -15.93 -16.72
C PRO A 290 4.71 -16.40 -18.01
N GLY A 291 5.40 -16.33 -19.15
CA GLY A 291 4.86 -16.90 -20.37
C GLY A 291 4.43 -18.35 -20.09
N LYS A 292 3.41 -18.88 -20.77
CA LYS A 292 2.94 -20.28 -20.57
C LYS A 292 4.04 -21.35 -20.69
N HIS A 293 5.23 -20.96 -21.17
CA HIS A 293 6.41 -21.79 -21.36
C HIS A 293 7.65 -21.28 -20.60
N ASP A 294 7.51 -20.23 -19.77
CA ASP A 294 8.59 -19.66 -18.98
C ASP A 294 8.84 -20.47 -17.71
N LYS A 295 9.37 -21.68 -17.90
CA LYS A 295 9.72 -22.60 -16.82
C LYS A 295 10.67 -21.98 -15.80
N MET A 296 11.55 -21.08 -16.24
CA MET A 296 12.51 -20.42 -15.36
C MET A 296 11.82 -19.49 -14.37
N SER A 297 10.83 -18.71 -14.83
CA SER A 297 10.06 -17.83 -13.95
C SER A 297 9.15 -18.59 -12.99
N THR A 298 8.56 -19.72 -13.42
CA THR A 298 7.80 -20.60 -12.52
C THR A 298 8.69 -21.20 -11.42
N ILE A 299 9.88 -21.71 -11.77
CA ILE A 299 10.87 -22.20 -10.78
C ILE A 299 11.27 -21.06 -9.85
N GLY A 300 11.46 -19.87 -10.39
CA GLY A 300 11.77 -18.68 -9.63
C GLY A 300 10.73 -18.30 -8.57
N LEU A 301 9.45 -18.29 -8.95
CA LEU A 301 8.35 -18.08 -8.01
C LEU A 301 8.29 -19.18 -6.94
N GLN A 302 8.60 -20.43 -7.31
CA GLN A 302 8.66 -21.55 -6.36
C GLN A 302 9.78 -21.34 -5.34
N ASN A 303 10.97 -20.96 -5.81
CA ASN A 303 12.10 -20.62 -4.95
C ASN A 303 11.75 -19.45 -4.02
N THR A 304 11.05 -18.43 -4.53
CA THR A 304 10.58 -17.29 -3.73
C THR A 304 9.69 -17.76 -2.58
N LEU A 305 8.72 -18.64 -2.87
CA LEU A 305 7.82 -19.19 -1.86
C LEU A 305 8.58 -20.00 -0.80
N GLU A 306 9.57 -20.79 -1.21
CA GLU A 306 10.43 -21.55 -0.30
C GLU A 306 11.32 -20.65 0.58
N LEU A 307 11.85 -19.56 0.01
CA LEU A 307 12.63 -18.58 0.76
C LEU A 307 11.75 -17.83 1.77
N LEU A 308 10.54 -17.42 1.40
CA LEU A 308 9.58 -16.80 2.31
C LEU A 308 9.16 -17.77 3.43
N ALA A 309 8.95 -19.06 3.11
CA ALA A 309 8.65 -20.08 4.10
C ALA A 309 9.81 -20.24 5.11
N LYS A 310 11.07 -20.25 4.64
CA LYS A 310 12.24 -20.25 5.52
C LYS A 310 12.34 -18.98 6.36
N LEU A 311 12.07 -17.82 5.75
CA LEU A 311 12.11 -16.53 6.44
C LEU A 311 11.05 -16.45 7.56
N LYS A 312 9.88 -17.04 7.35
CA LYS A 312 8.80 -17.14 8.35
C LYS A 312 9.21 -17.92 9.60
N GLU A 313 10.14 -18.87 9.48
CA GLU A 313 10.64 -19.65 10.61
C GLU A 313 11.76 -18.93 11.39
N VAL A 314 12.24 -17.78 10.90
CA VAL A 314 13.30 -17.02 11.57
C VAL A 314 12.78 -16.42 12.88
N LYS A 315 13.47 -16.75 13.98
CA LYS A 315 13.17 -16.21 15.31
C LYS A 315 13.85 -14.86 15.50
N MET A 316 13.12 -13.79 15.22
CA MET A 316 13.57 -12.43 15.53
C MET A 316 13.69 -12.21 17.03
N LYS A 317 14.58 -11.30 17.42
CA LYS A 317 14.71 -10.79 18.78
C LYS A 317 14.18 -9.36 18.88
N ALA A 318 13.36 -9.10 19.89
CA ALA A 318 12.92 -7.76 20.27
C ALA A 318 13.51 -7.36 21.61
N ASN A 319 14.16 -6.19 21.68
CA ASN A 319 14.77 -5.67 22.91
C ASN A 319 13.78 -4.85 23.77
N ASP A 320 12.69 -4.37 23.16
CA ASP A 320 11.69 -3.55 23.83
C ASP A 320 10.29 -3.71 23.17
N PRO A 321 9.22 -3.13 23.76
CA PRO A 321 7.88 -3.20 23.17
C PRO A 321 7.75 -2.53 21.80
N HIS A 322 8.63 -1.60 21.42
CA HIS A 322 8.63 -1.01 20.09
C HIS A 322 9.15 -2.03 19.06
N GLU A 323 10.26 -2.69 19.35
CA GLU A 323 10.79 -3.74 18.48
C GLU A 323 9.85 -4.95 18.41
N LEU A 324 9.14 -5.27 19.49
CA LEU A 324 8.11 -6.32 19.49
C LEU A 324 7.03 -6.06 18.43
N VAL A 325 6.56 -4.81 18.31
CA VAL A 325 5.64 -4.40 17.23
C VAL A 325 6.30 -4.65 15.89
N ARG A 326 7.53 -4.17 15.71
CA ARG A 326 8.24 -4.24 14.43
C ARG A 326 8.47 -5.66 13.97
N CYS A 327 8.80 -6.58 14.88
CA CYS A 327 8.87 -8.01 14.60
C CYS A 327 7.52 -8.55 14.10
N ASN A 328 6.42 -8.26 14.80
CA ASN A 328 5.09 -8.71 14.38
C ASN A 328 4.65 -8.13 13.03
N GLU A 329 4.92 -6.85 12.77
CA GLU A 329 4.67 -6.22 11.47
C GLU A 329 5.45 -6.93 10.34
N VAL A 330 6.71 -7.31 10.57
CA VAL A 330 7.50 -8.08 9.59
C VAL A 330 6.90 -9.47 9.36
N MET A 331 6.43 -10.15 10.40
CA MET A 331 5.73 -11.43 10.25
C MET A 331 4.45 -11.30 9.42
N ASN A 332 3.71 -10.20 9.60
CA ASN A 332 2.50 -9.91 8.80
C ASN A 332 2.84 -9.66 7.34
N LEU A 333 3.90 -8.89 7.06
CA LEU A 333 4.40 -8.68 5.70
C LEU A 333 4.84 -9.99 5.02
N ILE A 334 5.46 -10.92 5.76
CA ILE A 334 5.83 -12.25 5.24
C ILE A 334 4.56 -13.03 4.85
N ASP A 335 3.53 -13.04 5.70
CA ASP A 335 2.26 -13.72 5.39
C ASP A 335 1.58 -13.12 4.14
N VAL A 336 1.57 -11.79 4.02
CA VAL A 336 1.06 -11.08 2.84
C VAL A 336 1.90 -11.44 1.60
N GLY A 337 3.23 -11.41 1.71
CA GLY A 337 4.13 -11.77 0.62
C GLY A 337 3.94 -13.20 0.13
N ILE A 338 3.79 -14.16 1.04
CA ILE A 338 3.50 -15.57 0.71
C ILE A 338 2.21 -15.66 -0.10
N LEU A 339 1.13 -15.00 0.34
CA LEU A 339 -0.15 -15.08 -0.37
C LEU A 339 -0.09 -14.39 -1.74
N MET A 340 0.63 -13.26 -1.86
CA MET A 340 0.84 -12.61 -3.15
C MET A 340 1.66 -13.48 -4.12
N VAL A 341 2.69 -14.19 -3.64
CA VAL A 341 3.44 -15.15 -4.47
C VAL A 341 2.58 -16.36 -4.86
N LYS A 342 1.77 -16.89 -3.94
CA LYS A 342 0.80 -17.96 -4.25
C LYS A 342 -0.19 -17.49 -5.32
N ALA A 343 -0.68 -16.26 -5.21
CA ALA A 343 -1.55 -15.65 -6.21
C ALA A 343 -0.87 -15.57 -7.58
N ALA A 344 0.42 -15.26 -7.66
CA ALA A 344 1.19 -15.17 -8.92
C ALA A 344 1.22 -16.49 -9.74
N PHE A 345 0.93 -17.63 -9.12
CA PHE A 345 0.77 -18.92 -9.81
C PHE A 345 -0.59 -19.11 -10.49
N GLU A 346 -1.61 -18.33 -10.14
CA GLU A 346 -2.94 -18.46 -10.75
C GLU A 346 -2.92 -17.93 -12.19
N PRO A 347 -3.13 -18.78 -13.22
CA PRO A 347 -3.12 -18.31 -14.60
C PRO A 347 -4.22 -17.29 -14.93
N ASP A 348 -5.34 -17.32 -14.20
CA ASP A 348 -6.50 -16.48 -14.45
C ASP A 348 -6.37 -15.04 -13.95
N GLN A 349 -5.41 -14.75 -13.06
CA GLN A 349 -5.16 -13.38 -12.57
C GLN A 349 -4.77 -12.40 -13.69
N TYR A 350 -4.27 -12.91 -14.82
CA TYR A 350 -3.82 -12.12 -15.97
C TYR A 350 -4.90 -11.91 -17.04
N LYS A 351 -6.09 -12.49 -16.84
CA LYS A 351 -7.22 -12.32 -17.77
C LYS A 351 -8.03 -11.09 -17.39
N SER A 352 -8.22 -10.20 -18.36
CA SER A 352 -9.09 -9.03 -18.20
C SER A 352 -10.50 -9.44 -17.83
N GLY A 353 -11.07 -8.83 -16.78
CA GLY A 353 -12.46 -9.04 -16.36
C GLY A 353 -12.69 -10.23 -15.41
N ILE A 354 -11.64 -10.92 -14.97
CA ILE A 354 -11.70 -11.86 -13.85
C ILE A 354 -11.46 -11.09 -12.54
N TRP A 355 -12.13 -11.46 -11.45
CA TRP A 355 -11.90 -10.87 -10.13
C TRP A 355 -11.25 -11.93 -9.24
N PHE A 356 -10.17 -11.61 -8.54
CA PHE A 356 -9.43 -12.62 -7.81
C PHE A 356 -9.58 -12.51 -6.30
N LEU A 357 -10.24 -13.52 -5.74
CA LEU A 357 -10.53 -13.69 -4.32
C LEU A 357 -9.88 -14.99 -3.84
N GLY A 358 -8.94 -14.86 -2.93
CA GLY A 358 -8.22 -15.96 -2.29
C GLY A 358 -8.62 -16.14 -0.83
N LYS A 359 -8.51 -17.36 -0.33
CA LYS A 359 -8.48 -17.67 1.11
C LYS A 359 -7.44 -18.76 1.36
N LEU A 360 -6.99 -18.91 2.60
CA LEU A 360 -6.22 -20.08 2.99
C LEU A 360 -7.17 -21.17 3.51
N GLU A 361 -7.16 -22.33 2.85
CA GLU A 361 -7.82 -23.54 3.31
C GLU A 361 -6.74 -24.58 3.61
N ASN A 362 -6.58 -24.95 4.89
CA ASN A 362 -5.54 -25.89 5.35
C ASN A 362 -4.11 -25.50 4.90
N GLY A 363 -3.82 -24.20 4.84
CA GLY A 363 -2.52 -23.67 4.39
C GLY A 363 -2.37 -23.53 2.87
N GLU A 364 -3.32 -24.01 2.08
CA GLU A 364 -3.33 -23.83 0.63
C GLU A 364 -4.23 -22.70 0.18
N ALA A 365 -3.78 -21.97 -0.85
CA ALA A 365 -4.55 -20.87 -1.39
C ALA A 365 -5.68 -21.41 -2.27
N SER A 366 -6.91 -21.06 -1.94
CA SER A 366 -8.13 -21.42 -2.65
C SER A 366 -8.70 -20.18 -3.31
N PHE A 367 -9.00 -20.27 -4.60
CA PHE A 367 -9.28 -19.11 -5.43
C PHE A 367 -10.61 -19.21 -6.19
N ARG A 368 -11.30 -18.08 -6.33
CA ARG A 368 -12.57 -18.02 -7.07
C ARG A 368 -12.33 -17.82 -8.58
N PRO A 369 -12.82 -18.72 -9.45
CA PRO A 369 -12.67 -18.60 -10.91
C PRO A 369 -13.70 -17.64 -11.54
N GLU A 370 -14.82 -17.39 -10.85
CA GLU A 370 -15.88 -16.51 -11.34
C GLU A 370 -15.89 -15.15 -10.62
N PRO A 371 -16.02 -14.04 -11.39
CA PRO A 371 -16.30 -12.71 -10.86
C PRO A 371 -17.49 -12.68 -9.89
N ILE A 372 -17.33 -12.02 -8.75
CA ILE A 372 -18.50 -11.63 -7.97
C ILE A 372 -19.22 -10.50 -8.72
N LYS A 373 -20.44 -10.81 -9.19
CA LYS A 373 -21.31 -9.81 -9.82
C LYS A 373 -21.96 -8.96 -8.74
N VAL A 374 -21.35 -7.81 -8.43
CA VAL A 374 -22.01 -6.78 -7.64
C VAL A 374 -23.03 -6.10 -8.54
N LEU A 375 -24.31 -6.44 -8.36
CA LEU A 375 -25.40 -5.70 -8.98
C LEU A 375 -25.45 -4.34 -8.29
N TYR A 376 -25.09 -3.27 -9.00
CA TYR A 376 -25.45 -1.93 -8.56
C TYR A 376 -26.97 -1.90 -8.37
N PRO A 377 -27.50 -1.29 -7.29
CA PRO A 377 -28.93 -1.07 -7.20
C PRO A 377 -29.38 -0.37 -8.49
N PRO A 378 -30.47 -0.85 -9.13
CA PRO A 378 -30.97 -0.22 -10.33
C PRO A 378 -31.16 1.28 -10.08
N LYS A 379 -30.88 2.11 -11.09
CA LYS A 379 -30.95 3.59 -11.00
C LYS A 379 -32.28 4.11 -10.42
N GLU A 380 -33.32 3.29 -10.46
CA GLU A 380 -34.65 3.56 -9.93
C GLU A 380 -34.70 3.61 -8.38
N VAL A 381 -33.64 3.18 -7.68
CA VAL A 381 -33.55 3.12 -6.21
C VAL A 381 -32.54 4.14 -5.64
N ALA A 382 -31.86 4.93 -6.50
CA ALA A 382 -30.81 5.89 -6.11
C ALA A 382 -31.29 7.34 -6.07
#